data_AF-A0A399WYB6-F1
#
_entry.id   AF-A0A399WYB6-F1
#
_cell.length_a   1.000
_cell.length_b   1.000
_cell.length_c   1.000
_cell.angle_alpha   90.00
_cell.angle_beta   90.00
_cell.angle_gamma   90.00
#
_symmetry.space_group_name_H-M   'P 1'
#
loop_
_entity.id
_entity.type
_entity.pdbx_description
1 polymer ?
#
loop_
_entity_poly.entity_id
_entity_poly.type
_entity_poly.pdbx_seq_one_letter_code
_entity_poly.pdbx_strand_id
1 'polypeptide(L)'
;MKSTGRTIILAAAAAALSLAAGQISLPKPKIPGIPGLDSLLKEDPPITTSLKDAVTEVPFLDEFNPRSAVPLTVLARSNDGRFDVFPGVFSFEAQSYCMHAGTHGPGSGEGYLFAPLKGPRAGVIQGILRRSVAHPEIAQSDVQRLIWAILARTKPSKLSSKDRDIASQLISEQDLRSLEGSGWDVLKDNASSSPFLSLPAPLRQIMEAENRLRSMFYSASAPFDELERIAVLTGEYQPRKDDRPVPKGRWSYHPDGYFVRFVPHGYSHTTQHTYFPEDFDFESAEKLSVSSVTNASGMKLAIHEGQLIYSQAGAEVGRVAFQPSRSASDKRKSEFNALLKKIKAKGSADSLAAIADMVDALAPVTDLWGDDARELAYQAWMSAFDGLANARAAEWFAMVAGSQSQKQTYDPSSSVATPGETGRQRLAQSSRCKHEGSGDGESGDGGELKKAVIDAMRAKGYDVGPDNVYVYDQRDSKGLLRFVVRMSRDNKPLPTGECINERIAAGEVPPGSLEGAKEMLFGSVQFAGTMKRVAVRSVDVETGVITGAGKGDGSGIYPATNNAFQNYRRW
;
A
#
# COMPACT_ATOMS: atom_id res chain seq x y z
N MET A 1 2.85 -6.63 -80.45
CA MET A 1 3.16 -5.20 -80.67
C MET A 1 2.68 -4.40 -79.46
N LYS A 2 3.61 -3.65 -78.84
CA LYS A 2 3.48 -2.40 -78.04
C LYS A 2 2.14 -2.17 -77.33
N SER A 3 2.11 -2.26 -75.99
CA SER A 3 2.20 -1.14 -75.00
C SER A 3 0.94 -0.26 -74.99
N THR A 4 0.39 0.26 -73.91
CA THR A 4 0.83 0.48 -72.52
C THR A 4 -0.43 0.86 -71.73
N GLY A 5 -0.56 0.41 -70.49
CA GLY A 5 -1.58 0.91 -69.54
C GLY A 5 -1.15 0.57 -68.13
N ARG A 6 -0.42 1.48 -67.49
CA ARG A 6 0.17 1.36 -66.16
C ARG A 6 -0.92 1.14 -65.10
N THR A 7 -0.90 -0.01 -64.44
CA THR A 7 -1.54 -0.20 -63.13
C THR A 7 -0.54 0.19 -62.05
N ILE A 8 -0.78 1.32 -61.39
CA ILE A 8 -0.09 1.70 -60.16
C ILE A 8 -0.75 0.90 -59.04
N ILE A 9 -0.11 -0.18 -58.60
CA ILE A 9 -0.40 -0.83 -57.31
C ILE A 9 0.54 -0.18 -56.31
N LEU A 10 0.01 0.78 -55.55
CA LEU A 10 0.72 1.39 -54.43
C LEU A 10 0.50 0.50 -53.20
N ALA A 11 1.62 -0.02 -52.69
CA ALA A 11 1.72 -0.91 -51.56
C ALA A 11 1.11 -0.29 -50.28
N ALA A 12 0.36 -1.11 -49.55
CA ALA A 12 -0.14 -0.80 -48.23
C ALA A 12 1.01 -0.74 -47.22
N ALA A 13 1.44 0.48 -46.87
CA ALA A 13 2.16 0.78 -45.65
C ALA A 13 1.15 1.38 -44.65
N ALA A 14 0.55 0.55 -43.80
CA ALA A 14 -0.22 1.03 -42.66
C ALA A 14 0.68 1.10 -41.44
N ALA A 15 1.22 2.31 -41.22
CA ALA A 15 1.91 2.71 -40.01
C ALA A 15 0.93 2.84 -38.83
N ALA A 16 1.42 2.47 -37.65
CA ALA A 16 1.11 3.02 -36.33
C ALA A 16 -0.34 3.46 -36.06
N LEU A 17 -1.13 2.58 -35.42
CA LEU A 17 -2.31 3.00 -34.68
C LEU A 17 -1.95 3.32 -33.23
N SER A 18 -1.93 4.62 -32.95
CA SER A 18 -2.11 5.21 -31.63
C SER A 18 -3.46 4.76 -31.04
N LEU A 19 -3.45 4.08 -29.90
CA LEU A 19 -4.66 3.76 -29.13
C LEU A 19 -4.70 4.63 -27.88
N ALA A 20 -5.66 5.55 -27.87
CA ALA A 20 -5.94 6.55 -26.85
C ALA A 20 -7.25 6.22 -26.08
N ALA A 21 -7.36 6.83 -24.90
CA ALA A 21 -8.48 6.89 -23.94
C ALA A 21 -8.54 5.77 -22.86
N GLY A 22 -8.03 6.12 -21.67
CA GLY A 22 -8.10 5.34 -20.44
C GLY A 22 -9.54 5.15 -19.98
N GLN A 23 -9.94 3.89 -19.95
CA GLN A 23 -11.20 3.32 -19.47
C GLN A 23 -12.55 3.59 -20.14
N ILE A 24 -12.80 4.69 -20.83
CA ILE A 24 -14.01 4.85 -21.65
C ILE A 24 -13.61 5.17 -23.09
N SER A 25 -13.80 4.22 -24.02
CA SER A 25 -13.79 4.57 -25.44
C SER A 25 -15.13 5.24 -25.73
N LEU A 26 -15.20 6.54 -25.49
CA LEU A 26 -16.37 7.33 -25.89
C LEU A 26 -16.30 7.52 -27.41
N PRO A 27 -17.33 7.14 -28.19
CA PRO A 27 -17.54 7.80 -29.46
C PRO A 27 -17.70 9.29 -29.15
N LYS A 28 -16.90 10.17 -29.78
CA LYS A 28 -17.05 11.63 -29.65
C LYS A 28 -18.49 11.97 -30.07
N PRO A 29 -19.42 12.26 -29.13
CA PRO A 29 -20.75 12.62 -29.55
C PRO A 29 -20.66 14.05 -30.08
N LYS A 30 -21.00 14.27 -31.34
CA LYS A 30 -21.25 15.62 -31.86
C LYS A 30 -22.55 16.10 -31.21
N ILE A 31 -22.44 16.80 -30.09
CA ILE A 31 -23.58 17.47 -29.46
C ILE A 31 -23.54 18.94 -29.94
N PRO A 32 -24.50 19.40 -30.76
CA PRO A 32 -24.51 20.77 -31.21
C PRO A 32 -24.92 21.72 -30.06
N GLY A 33 -24.12 22.77 -29.84
CA GLY A 33 -24.64 24.07 -29.40
C GLY A 33 -24.80 24.34 -27.90
N ILE A 34 -23.78 24.08 -27.07
CA ILE A 34 -23.65 24.75 -25.77
C ILE A 34 -22.28 25.43 -25.65
N PRO A 35 -22.20 26.76 -25.48
CA PRO A 35 -20.95 27.44 -25.14
C PRO A 35 -20.37 26.88 -23.83
N GLY A 36 -19.15 26.33 -23.88
CA GLY A 36 -18.40 25.86 -22.69
C GLY A 36 -18.47 24.35 -22.39
N LEU A 37 -19.46 23.61 -22.92
CA LEU A 37 -19.52 22.15 -22.72
C LEU A 37 -18.51 21.39 -23.60
N ASP A 38 -18.30 21.89 -24.83
CA ASP A 38 -17.31 21.35 -25.75
C ASP A 38 -15.87 21.54 -25.27
N SER A 39 -15.57 22.59 -24.50
CA SER A 39 -14.26 22.77 -23.86
C SER A 39 -14.08 21.86 -22.65
N LEU A 40 -15.17 21.57 -21.93
CA LEU A 40 -15.17 20.77 -20.72
C LEU A 40 -15.01 19.26 -20.99
N LEU A 41 -15.61 18.76 -22.07
CA LEU A 41 -15.43 17.40 -22.56
C LEU A 41 -14.10 17.22 -23.33
N LYS A 42 -13.38 18.32 -23.61
CA LYS A 42 -12.05 18.29 -24.26
C LYS A 42 -10.89 18.24 -23.27
N GLU A 43 -11.08 18.64 -22.00
CA GLU A 43 -10.03 18.56 -20.99
C GLU A 43 -10.14 17.27 -20.18
N ASP A 44 -9.00 16.57 -20.06
CA ASP A 44 -8.91 15.32 -19.31
C ASP A 44 -9.26 15.51 -17.82
N PRO A 45 -9.87 14.51 -17.16
CA PRO A 45 -10.02 14.48 -15.71
C PRO A 45 -8.68 14.71 -14.99
N PRO A 46 -8.65 15.37 -13.80
CA PRO A 46 -7.40 15.65 -13.08
C PRO A 46 -6.54 14.42 -12.84
N ILE A 47 -7.19 13.28 -12.62
CA ILE A 47 -6.60 11.95 -12.53
C ILE A 47 -7.28 11.05 -13.57
N THR A 48 -6.48 10.28 -14.30
CA THR A 48 -6.93 9.35 -15.34
C THR A 48 -6.60 7.89 -15.01
N THR A 49 -6.05 7.61 -13.82
CA THR A 49 -5.78 6.25 -13.33
C THR A 49 -7.03 5.40 -13.29
N SER A 50 -6.91 4.18 -13.77
CA SER A 50 -8.05 3.35 -14.13
C SER A 50 -7.71 1.86 -13.91
N LEU A 51 -8.70 0.98 -13.76
CA LEU A 51 -8.45 -0.47 -13.64
C LEU A 51 -7.76 -1.06 -14.90
N LYS A 52 -7.82 -0.40 -16.06
CA LYS A 52 -7.06 -0.80 -17.28
C LYS A 52 -5.56 -0.50 -17.12
N ASP A 53 -5.18 0.34 -16.17
CA ASP A 53 -3.79 0.60 -15.83
C ASP A 53 -3.22 -0.43 -14.84
N ALA A 54 -4.10 -1.18 -14.15
CA ALA A 54 -3.74 -2.24 -13.23
C ALA A 54 -3.46 -3.58 -13.96
N VAL A 55 -2.38 -3.61 -14.74
CA VAL A 55 -2.08 -4.70 -15.68
C VAL A 55 -1.11 -5.76 -15.16
N THR A 56 -0.52 -5.54 -13.99
CA THR A 56 0.58 -6.34 -13.42
C THR A 56 0.18 -7.21 -12.24
N GLU A 57 -1.11 -7.51 -12.10
CA GLU A 57 -1.59 -8.45 -11.07
C GLU A 57 -1.00 -9.86 -11.26
N VAL A 58 -0.84 -10.59 -10.16
CA VAL A 58 -0.20 -11.91 -10.13
C VAL A 58 -1.08 -12.90 -9.37
N PRO A 59 -2.08 -13.53 -10.00
CA PRO A 59 -3.01 -14.45 -9.33
C PRO A 59 -2.32 -15.67 -8.68
N PHE A 60 -1.18 -16.11 -9.22
CA PHE A 60 -0.38 -17.20 -8.65
C PHE A 60 0.05 -16.95 -7.20
N LEU A 61 0.15 -15.69 -6.79
CA LEU A 61 0.54 -15.29 -5.43
C LEU A 61 -0.66 -15.11 -4.49
N ASP A 62 -1.90 -15.44 -4.90
CA ASP A 62 -3.08 -15.24 -4.05
C ASP A 62 -3.01 -16.06 -2.74
N GLU A 63 -2.35 -17.22 -2.76
CA GLU A 63 -2.12 -18.06 -1.57
C GLU A 63 -0.83 -17.69 -0.81
N PHE A 64 -0.02 -16.76 -1.34
CA PHE A 64 1.18 -16.29 -0.66
C PHE A 64 0.83 -15.27 0.44
N ASN A 65 0.90 -15.73 1.69
CA ASN A 65 0.79 -14.89 2.87
C ASN A 65 2.08 -15.01 3.71
N PRO A 66 2.98 -14.02 3.67
CA PRO A 66 4.23 -14.07 4.41
C PRO A 66 3.96 -14.16 5.91
N ARG A 67 4.65 -15.06 6.61
CA ARG A 67 4.40 -15.31 8.04
C ARG A 67 4.95 -14.21 8.94
N SER A 68 5.99 -13.53 8.46
CA SER A 68 6.57 -12.36 9.10
C SER A 68 6.85 -11.29 8.06
N ALA A 69 6.42 -10.08 8.35
CA ALA A 69 6.77 -8.89 7.60
C ALA A 69 7.38 -7.87 8.56
N VAL A 70 8.51 -7.28 8.16
CA VAL A 70 9.15 -6.23 8.95
C VAL A 70 8.37 -4.93 8.77
N PRO A 71 8.05 -4.17 9.83
CA PRO A 71 7.42 -2.87 9.64
C PRO A 71 8.31 -1.97 8.77
N LEU A 72 7.78 -1.44 7.67
CA LEU A 72 8.52 -0.56 6.75
C LEU A 72 9.07 0.69 7.47
N THR A 73 8.45 1.08 8.59
CA THR A 73 8.85 2.20 9.44
C THR A 73 10.17 1.99 10.18
N VAL A 74 10.73 0.77 10.21
CA VAL A 74 12.08 0.56 10.77
C VAL A 74 13.17 1.02 9.81
N LEU A 75 12.84 1.22 8.54
CA LEU A 75 13.78 1.66 7.51
C LEU A 75 14.06 3.16 7.63
N ALA A 76 15.28 3.55 7.25
CA ALA A 76 15.62 4.95 7.11
C ALA A 76 14.73 5.60 6.05
N ARG A 77 14.37 6.86 6.29
CA ARG A 77 13.51 7.65 5.41
C ARG A 77 14.23 8.94 5.01
N SER A 78 14.15 9.29 3.74
CA SER A 78 14.63 10.56 3.21
C SER A 78 13.65 11.70 3.51
N ASN A 79 14.13 12.95 3.38
CA ASN A 79 13.33 14.16 3.65
C ASN A 79 12.08 14.29 2.75
N ASP A 80 12.08 13.66 1.57
CA ASP A 80 10.94 13.61 0.65
C ASP A 80 10.00 12.43 0.91
N GLY A 81 10.24 11.68 1.99
CA GLY A 81 9.37 10.62 2.48
C GLY A 81 9.63 9.22 1.92
N ARG A 82 10.65 9.03 1.07
CA ARG A 82 10.98 7.71 0.53
C ARG A 82 11.74 6.87 1.56
N PHE A 83 11.52 5.57 1.52
CA PHE A 83 12.22 4.62 2.38
C PHE A 83 13.42 4.05 1.66
N ASP A 84 14.53 3.91 2.39
CA ASP A 84 15.69 3.17 1.96
C ASP A 84 15.44 1.67 2.17
N VAL A 85 15.17 0.94 1.08
CA VAL A 85 14.76 -0.46 1.14
C VAL A 85 15.92 -1.39 0.83
N PHE A 86 15.85 -2.58 1.40
CA PHE A 86 16.70 -3.73 1.10
C PHE A 86 15.80 -4.95 0.87
N PRO A 87 16.31 -6.04 0.29
CA PRO A 87 15.50 -7.22 0.03
C PRO A 87 14.76 -7.76 1.26
N GLY A 88 13.54 -8.22 1.06
CA GLY A 88 12.70 -8.78 2.13
C GLY A 88 11.23 -8.35 2.04
N VAL A 89 10.44 -8.89 2.97
CA VAL A 89 9.01 -8.59 3.11
C VAL A 89 8.79 -7.51 4.15
N PHE A 90 8.07 -6.46 3.76
CA PHE A 90 7.68 -5.36 4.64
C PHE A 90 6.16 -5.22 4.73
N SER A 91 5.69 -4.74 5.88
CA SER A 91 4.31 -4.31 6.10
C SER A 91 4.29 -2.81 6.44
N PHE A 92 3.30 -2.08 5.94
CA PHE A 92 3.17 -0.66 6.18
C PHE A 92 1.70 -0.26 6.35
N GLU A 93 1.39 0.34 7.50
CA GLU A 93 0.09 0.95 7.75
C GLU A 93 0.08 2.37 7.17
N ALA A 94 -0.37 2.51 5.93
CA ALA A 94 -0.34 3.77 5.21
C ALA A 94 -1.59 4.61 5.48
N GLN A 95 -1.40 5.91 5.66
CA GLN A 95 -2.48 6.86 5.38
C GLN A 95 -2.82 6.81 3.90
N SER A 96 -4.09 6.56 3.62
CA SER A 96 -4.60 6.52 2.24
C SER A 96 -5.61 7.65 1.98
N TYR A 97 -5.80 7.95 0.70
CA TYR A 97 -6.55 9.12 0.26
C TYR A 97 -7.45 8.75 -0.91
N CYS A 98 -8.72 9.13 -0.80
CA CYS A 98 -9.71 8.99 -1.85
C CYS A 98 -9.33 9.85 -3.06
N MET A 99 -9.16 9.19 -4.20
CA MET A 99 -8.75 9.83 -5.46
C MET A 99 -9.91 10.19 -6.39
N HIS A 100 -11.15 9.78 -6.08
CA HIS A 100 -12.35 10.10 -6.86
C HIS A 100 -13.51 10.46 -5.94
N ALA A 101 -13.99 11.71 -6.01
CA ALA A 101 -15.22 12.12 -5.36
C ALA A 101 -16.45 11.45 -5.99
N GLY A 102 -17.49 11.23 -5.19
CA GLY A 102 -18.76 10.66 -5.62
C GLY A 102 -18.69 9.15 -5.88
N THR A 103 -17.81 8.42 -5.22
CA THR A 103 -17.71 6.95 -5.36
C THR A 103 -17.76 6.26 -4.00
N HIS A 104 -18.09 4.96 -3.96
CA HIS A 104 -18.17 4.21 -2.72
C HIS A 104 -16.76 3.94 -2.17
N GLY A 105 -16.61 3.98 -0.84
CA GLY A 105 -15.38 3.51 -0.19
C GLY A 105 -15.12 2.01 -0.43
N PRO A 106 -13.98 1.48 0.03
CA PRO A 106 -13.69 0.05 -0.05
C PRO A 106 -14.75 -0.81 0.66
N GLY A 107 -15.12 -1.95 0.08
CA GLY A 107 -16.04 -2.92 0.67
C GLY A 107 -15.36 -4.09 1.37
N SER A 108 -16.15 -4.99 1.97
CA SER A 108 -15.66 -6.19 2.63
C SER A 108 -15.34 -7.29 1.62
N GLY A 109 -14.05 -7.64 1.48
CA GLY A 109 -13.62 -8.80 0.68
C GLY A 109 -13.07 -8.48 -0.72
N GLU A 110 -13.00 -7.21 -1.09
CA GLU A 110 -12.47 -6.77 -2.38
C GLU A 110 -10.95 -6.72 -2.45
N GLY A 111 -10.44 -7.02 -3.63
CA GLY A 111 -9.05 -6.86 -4.01
C GLY A 111 -8.76 -5.51 -4.65
N TYR A 112 -7.63 -4.96 -4.26
CA TYR A 112 -7.08 -3.73 -4.81
C TYR A 112 -5.75 -4.04 -5.49
N LEU A 113 -5.60 -3.55 -6.71
CA LEU A 113 -4.45 -3.79 -7.56
C LEU A 113 -3.56 -2.55 -7.65
N PHE A 114 -2.28 -2.75 -7.89
CA PHE A 114 -1.41 -1.64 -8.24
C PHE A 114 -1.80 -1.03 -9.59
N ALA A 115 -1.90 0.29 -9.62
CA ALA A 115 -1.88 1.07 -10.85
C ALA A 115 -1.01 2.33 -10.65
N PRO A 116 -0.34 2.81 -11.72
CA PRO A 116 0.36 4.09 -11.67
C PRO A 116 -0.62 5.27 -11.51
N LEU A 117 -0.21 6.29 -10.75
CA LEU A 117 -0.93 7.56 -10.71
C LEU A 117 -0.74 8.31 -12.05
N LYS A 118 -1.84 8.59 -12.75
CA LYS A 118 -1.87 9.20 -14.10
C LYS A 118 -2.84 10.37 -14.13
N GLY A 119 -2.60 11.30 -15.04
CA GLY A 119 -3.47 12.44 -15.32
C GLY A 119 -2.77 13.79 -15.14
N PRO A 120 -3.37 14.90 -15.59
CA PRO A 120 -2.75 16.22 -15.58
C PRO A 120 -2.37 16.74 -14.19
N ARG A 121 -3.03 16.26 -13.13
CA ARG A 121 -2.79 16.67 -11.73
C ARG A 121 -2.11 15.59 -10.89
N ALA A 122 -1.68 14.48 -11.50
CA ALA A 122 -0.97 13.39 -10.83
C ALA A 122 0.28 13.87 -10.08
N GLY A 123 1.13 14.66 -10.73
CA GLY A 123 2.36 15.20 -10.12
C GLY A 123 2.09 16.13 -8.94
N VAL A 124 1.02 16.94 -9.00
CA VAL A 124 0.62 17.84 -7.91
C VAL A 124 0.19 17.02 -6.68
N ILE A 125 -0.67 16.01 -6.89
CA ILE A 125 -1.16 15.16 -5.79
C ILE A 125 -0.02 14.33 -5.20
N GLN A 126 0.84 13.73 -6.02
CA GLN A 126 2.03 13.04 -5.54
C GLN A 126 2.93 13.98 -4.71
N GLY A 127 3.11 15.23 -5.17
CA GLY A 127 3.86 16.25 -4.46
C GLY A 127 3.27 16.63 -3.09
N ILE A 128 1.93 16.67 -2.97
CA ILE A 128 1.22 16.86 -1.71
C ILE A 128 1.49 15.69 -0.76
N LEU A 129 1.31 14.46 -1.24
CA LEU A 129 1.47 13.24 -0.44
C LEU A 129 2.90 13.11 0.10
N ARG A 130 3.92 13.37 -0.73
CA ARG A 130 5.33 13.38 -0.31
C ARG A 130 5.61 14.45 0.75
N ARG A 131 5.21 15.69 0.50
CA ARG A 131 5.50 16.80 1.42
C ARG A 131 4.71 16.72 2.71
N SER A 132 3.54 16.08 2.72
CA SER A 132 2.77 15.83 3.95
C SER A 132 3.58 15.08 5.02
N VAL A 133 4.62 14.33 4.62
CA VAL A 133 5.51 13.63 5.56
C VAL A 133 6.32 14.59 6.42
N ALA A 134 6.75 15.72 5.86
CA ALA A 134 7.47 16.77 6.58
C ALA A 134 6.53 17.72 7.36
N HIS A 135 5.22 17.49 7.25
CA HIS A 135 4.17 18.30 7.86
C HIS A 135 3.17 17.43 8.66
N PRO A 136 3.63 16.68 9.68
CA PRO A 136 2.77 15.82 10.48
C PRO A 136 1.65 16.59 11.20
N GLU A 137 1.87 17.87 11.50
CA GLU A 137 0.89 18.79 12.10
C GLU A 137 -0.35 19.02 11.23
N ILE A 138 -0.24 18.79 9.91
CA ILE A 138 -1.38 18.88 9.00
C ILE A 138 -2.17 17.58 9.09
N ALA A 139 -3.42 17.67 9.54
CA ALA A 139 -4.30 16.51 9.68
C ALA A 139 -4.54 15.79 8.34
N GLN A 140 -4.74 14.47 8.39
CA GLN A 140 -5.03 13.68 7.18
C GLN A 140 -6.29 14.19 6.46
N SER A 141 -7.32 14.61 7.20
CA SER A 141 -8.56 15.18 6.67
C SER A 141 -8.32 16.50 5.92
N ASP A 142 -7.38 17.31 6.37
CA ASP A 142 -6.98 18.54 5.70
C ASP A 142 -6.20 18.25 4.39
N VAL A 143 -5.35 17.21 4.38
CA VAL A 143 -4.71 16.72 3.14
C VAL A 143 -5.74 16.17 2.15
N GLN A 144 -6.68 15.35 2.62
CA GLN A 144 -7.78 14.80 1.80
C GLN A 144 -8.66 15.91 1.20
N ARG A 145 -8.97 16.95 2.00
CA ARG A 145 -9.70 18.13 1.56
C ARG A 145 -8.97 18.85 0.42
N LEU A 146 -7.66 19.03 0.53
CA LEU A 146 -6.85 19.67 -0.51
C LEU A 146 -6.83 18.83 -1.80
N ILE A 147 -6.73 17.51 -1.69
CA ILE A 147 -6.83 16.59 -2.82
C ILE A 147 -8.21 16.73 -3.49
N TRP A 148 -9.29 16.74 -2.73
CA TRP A 148 -10.64 16.95 -3.27
C TRP A 148 -10.82 18.33 -3.91
N ALA A 149 -10.19 19.37 -3.38
CA ALA A 149 -10.20 20.69 -4.03
C ALA A 149 -9.56 20.65 -5.42
N ILE A 150 -8.44 19.93 -5.59
CA ILE A 150 -7.77 19.74 -6.88
C ILE A 150 -8.62 18.91 -7.84
N LEU A 151 -9.22 17.83 -7.36
CA LEU A 151 -10.12 16.97 -8.15
C LEU A 151 -11.37 17.75 -8.60
N ALA A 152 -11.93 18.56 -7.72
CA ALA A 152 -13.05 19.47 -8.01
C ALA A 152 -12.63 20.68 -8.89
N ARG A 153 -11.32 20.83 -9.18
CA ARG A 153 -10.74 21.91 -9.96
C ARG A 153 -11.02 23.29 -9.34
N THR A 154 -10.95 23.35 -8.02
CA THR A 154 -11.10 24.57 -7.22
C THR A 154 -9.82 25.39 -7.35
N LYS A 155 -9.97 26.70 -7.63
CA LYS A 155 -8.82 27.61 -7.69
C LYS A 155 -8.22 27.84 -6.31
N PRO A 156 -6.87 27.87 -6.18
CA PRO A 156 -6.22 28.21 -4.92
C PRO A 156 -6.71 29.54 -4.33
N SER A 157 -6.95 30.57 -5.14
CA SER A 157 -7.48 31.86 -4.70
C SER A 157 -8.89 31.82 -4.08
N LYS A 158 -9.64 30.73 -4.29
CA LYS A 158 -10.99 30.53 -3.76
C LYS A 158 -11.03 29.67 -2.52
N LEU A 159 -9.92 29.05 -2.13
CA LEU A 159 -9.81 28.29 -0.90
C LEU A 159 -9.94 29.20 0.33
N SER A 160 -10.43 28.62 1.44
CA SER A 160 -10.44 29.30 2.74
C SER A 160 -9.03 29.74 3.16
N SER A 161 -8.88 30.70 4.07
CA SER A 161 -7.54 31.11 4.53
C SER A 161 -6.74 29.93 5.09
N LYS A 162 -7.37 29.09 5.94
CA LYS A 162 -6.75 27.86 6.46
C LYS A 162 -6.27 26.94 5.33
N ASP A 163 -7.12 26.70 4.33
CA ASP A 163 -6.79 25.80 3.22
C ASP A 163 -5.71 26.38 2.30
N ARG A 164 -5.65 27.71 2.13
CA ARG A 164 -4.57 28.39 1.40
C ARG A 164 -3.24 28.28 2.15
N ASP A 165 -3.27 28.41 3.47
CA ASP A 165 -2.08 28.29 4.30
C ASP A 165 -1.52 26.86 4.23
N ILE A 166 -2.39 25.84 4.31
CA ILE A 166 -2.03 24.43 4.10
C ILE A 166 -1.53 24.19 2.66
N ALA A 167 -2.22 24.74 1.65
CA ALA A 167 -1.81 24.61 0.27
C ALA A 167 -0.42 25.24 0.01
N SER A 168 -0.08 26.33 0.69
CA SER A 168 1.24 26.97 0.57
C SER A 168 2.39 26.10 1.12
N GLN A 169 2.09 25.26 2.11
CA GLN A 169 3.03 24.28 2.67
C GLN A 169 3.10 23.02 1.79
N LEU A 170 1.96 22.54 1.29
CA LEU A 170 1.83 21.25 0.61
C LEU A 170 1.72 21.31 -0.92
N ILE A 171 1.73 22.47 -1.56
CA ILE A 171 1.77 22.64 -3.02
C ILE A 171 2.93 23.57 -3.41
N SER A 172 3.71 23.21 -4.43
CA SER A 172 4.81 24.06 -4.89
C SER A 172 4.26 25.35 -5.49
N GLU A 173 5.00 26.46 -5.45
CA GLU A 173 4.52 27.71 -6.05
C GLU A 173 4.22 27.56 -7.55
N GLN A 174 5.01 26.77 -8.26
CA GLN A 174 4.80 26.48 -9.68
C GLN A 174 3.48 25.75 -9.89
N ASP A 175 3.17 24.76 -9.05
CA ASP A 175 1.92 24.02 -9.11
C ASP A 175 0.73 24.89 -8.69
N LEU A 176 0.87 25.75 -7.67
CA LEU A 176 -0.16 26.72 -7.29
C LEU A 176 -0.50 27.66 -8.44
N ARG A 177 0.50 28.20 -9.14
CA ARG A 177 0.28 29.03 -10.34
C ARG A 177 -0.41 28.26 -11.46
N SER A 178 -0.04 26.98 -11.66
CA SER A 178 -0.67 26.08 -12.64
C SER A 178 -2.13 25.74 -12.31
N LEU A 179 -2.46 25.66 -11.03
CA LEU A 179 -3.84 25.46 -10.56
C LEU A 179 -4.67 26.74 -10.71
N GLU A 180 -4.09 27.91 -10.43
CA GLU A 180 -4.75 29.22 -10.53
C GLU A 180 -5.13 29.56 -11.98
N GLY A 181 -4.21 29.30 -12.92
CA GLY A 181 -4.40 29.54 -14.35
C GLY A 181 -5.33 28.54 -15.06
N SER A 182 -5.87 27.54 -14.34
CA SER A 182 -6.78 26.57 -14.93
C SER A 182 -8.14 27.21 -15.24
N GLY A 183 -8.58 27.13 -16.50
CA GLY A 183 -9.69 27.90 -17.09
C GLY A 183 -11.11 27.50 -16.65
N TRP A 184 -11.29 27.04 -15.41
CA TRP A 184 -12.54 26.44 -14.91
C TRP A 184 -13.57 27.44 -14.36
N ASP A 185 -13.39 28.75 -14.57
CA ASP A 185 -14.34 29.78 -14.11
C ASP A 185 -15.72 29.73 -14.81
N VAL A 186 -15.91 28.83 -15.79
CA VAL A 186 -17.18 28.69 -16.52
C VAL A 186 -17.81 27.33 -16.26
N LEU A 187 -18.36 27.17 -15.06
CA LEU A 187 -19.52 26.30 -14.84
C LEU A 187 -20.46 26.96 -13.83
N LYS A 188 -21.19 27.96 -14.31
CA LYS A 188 -22.50 28.31 -13.74
C LYS A 188 -23.57 27.38 -14.34
N ASP A 189 -24.38 26.81 -13.47
CA ASP A 189 -25.79 26.42 -13.70
C ASP A 189 -26.14 25.39 -14.80
N ASN A 190 -25.23 24.50 -15.22
CA ASN A 190 -25.53 23.54 -16.30
C ASN A 190 -25.79 22.08 -15.87
N ALA A 191 -25.80 21.76 -14.56
CA ALA A 191 -26.14 20.40 -14.09
C ALA A 191 -27.56 19.97 -14.50
N SER A 192 -28.45 20.93 -14.77
CA SER A 192 -29.83 20.73 -15.21
C SER A 192 -30.01 20.74 -16.74
N SER A 193 -28.93 20.86 -17.52
CA SER A 193 -29.00 20.98 -18.98
C SER A 193 -29.07 19.60 -19.68
N SER A 194 -29.84 19.52 -20.77
CA SER A 194 -30.11 18.28 -21.53
C SER A 194 -28.86 17.46 -21.92
N PRO A 195 -27.69 18.04 -22.20
CA PRO A 195 -26.49 17.26 -22.51
C PRO A 195 -25.81 16.60 -21.32
N PHE A 196 -25.95 17.13 -20.10
CA PHE A 196 -25.38 16.50 -18.90
C PHE A 196 -26.11 15.18 -18.58
N LEU A 197 -27.42 15.15 -18.82
CA LEU A 197 -28.26 13.96 -18.75
C LEU A 197 -27.91 12.89 -19.80
N SER A 198 -27.15 13.24 -20.85
CA SER A 198 -26.69 12.28 -21.86
C SER A 198 -25.40 11.54 -21.49
N LEU A 199 -24.70 11.96 -20.42
CA LEU A 199 -23.50 11.27 -19.94
C LEU A 199 -23.83 9.91 -19.32
N PRO A 200 -22.95 8.89 -19.43
CA PRO A 200 -23.09 7.66 -18.68
C PRO A 200 -23.22 7.93 -17.17
N ALA A 201 -24.13 7.22 -16.50
CA ALA A 201 -24.41 7.43 -15.07
C ALA A 201 -23.16 7.46 -14.17
N PRO A 202 -22.15 6.57 -14.33
CA PRO A 202 -20.92 6.63 -13.55
C PRO A 202 -20.15 7.94 -13.67
N LEU A 203 -20.02 8.45 -14.89
CA LEU A 203 -19.29 9.70 -15.16
C LEU A 203 -20.07 10.90 -14.64
N ARG A 204 -21.40 10.89 -14.85
CA ARG A 204 -22.29 11.94 -14.35
C ARG A 204 -22.19 12.09 -12.83
N GLN A 205 -22.23 10.98 -12.11
CA GLN A 205 -22.13 10.93 -10.65
C GLN A 205 -20.83 11.57 -10.13
N ILE A 206 -19.69 11.26 -10.74
CA ILE A 206 -18.39 11.87 -10.40
C ILE A 206 -18.42 13.37 -10.66
N MET A 207 -18.91 13.80 -11.83
CA MET A 207 -18.99 15.21 -12.20
C MET A 207 -19.95 16.01 -11.30
N GLU A 208 -21.09 15.44 -10.90
CA GLU A 208 -22.01 16.06 -9.94
C GLU A 208 -21.34 16.26 -8.58
N ALA A 209 -20.62 15.24 -8.08
CA ALA A 209 -19.90 15.33 -6.81
C ALA A 209 -18.79 16.38 -6.87
N GLU A 210 -17.96 16.39 -7.92
CA GLU A 210 -16.92 17.41 -8.14
C GLU A 210 -17.52 18.83 -8.18
N ASN A 211 -18.64 19.02 -8.89
CA ASN A 211 -19.30 20.33 -8.97
C ASN A 211 -19.83 20.79 -7.61
N ARG A 212 -20.44 19.88 -6.83
CA ARG A 212 -20.92 20.18 -5.46
C ARG A 212 -19.76 20.54 -4.53
N LEU A 213 -18.68 19.75 -4.54
CA LEU A 213 -17.48 20.05 -3.76
C LEU A 213 -16.90 21.43 -4.12
N ARG A 214 -16.74 21.73 -5.42
CA ARG A 214 -16.27 23.05 -5.87
C ARG A 214 -17.17 24.18 -5.36
N SER A 215 -18.49 24.01 -5.42
CA SER A 215 -19.42 25.02 -4.90
C SER A 215 -19.21 25.29 -3.42
N MET A 216 -18.98 24.24 -2.62
CA MET A 216 -18.74 24.36 -1.19
C MET A 216 -17.42 25.07 -0.88
N PHE A 217 -16.35 24.75 -1.60
CA PHE A 217 -15.08 25.47 -1.47
C PHE A 217 -15.21 26.96 -1.81
N TYR A 218 -16.11 27.32 -2.73
CA TYR A 218 -16.33 28.73 -3.13
C TYR A 218 -17.23 29.48 -2.14
N SER A 219 -18.14 28.79 -1.44
CA SER A 219 -19.16 29.41 -0.60
C SER A 219 -18.81 29.52 0.88
N ALA A 220 -17.97 28.65 1.45
CA ALA A 220 -17.54 28.71 2.86
C ALA A 220 -16.42 27.70 3.19
N SER A 221 -15.83 27.80 4.40
CA SER A 221 -15.04 26.70 4.99
C SER A 221 -15.95 25.56 5.44
N ALA A 222 -16.48 24.77 4.50
CA ALA A 222 -17.32 23.63 4.83
C ALA A 222 -16.57 22.66 5.77
N PRO A 223 -17.21 22.13 6.84
CA PRO A 223 -16.57 21.13 7.70
C PRO A 223 -16.27 19.85 6.92
N PHE A 224 -15.34 19.04 7.44
CA PHE A 224 -14.82 17.89 6.68
C PHE A 224 -15.88 16.83 6.42
N ASP A 225 -16.71 16.53 7.41
CA ASP A 225 -17.81 15.56 7.33
C ASP A 225 -18.83 15.92 6.23
N GLU A 226 -19.09 17.21 6.01
CA GLU A 226 -19.95 17.66 4.92
C GLU A 226 -19.34 17.41 3.53
N LEU A 227 -18.04 17.64 3.36
CA LEU A 227 -17.33 17.32 2.13
C LEU A 227 -17.27 15.80 1.92
N GLU A 228 -17.00 15.05 2.97
CA GLU A 228 -16.90 13.59 2.97
C GLU A 228 -18.21 12.94 2.53
N ARG A 229 -19.37 13.41 3.03
CA ARG A 229 -20.69 12.91 2.62
C ARG A 229 -20.97 13.03 1.10
N ILE A 230 -20.32 13.97 0.42
CA ILE A 230 -20.45 14.16 -1.03
C ILE A 230 -19.39 13.33 -1.77
N ALA A 231 -18.17 13.29 -1.24
CA ALA A 231 -17.06 12.63 -1.88
C ALA A 231 -17.10 11.10 -1.75
N VAL A 232 -17.65 10.59 -0.64
CA VAL A 232 -17.68 9.16 -0.30
C VAL A 232 -19.13 8.71 -0.17
N LEU A 233 -19.57 7.90 -1.13
CA LEU A 233 -20.94 7.40 -1.12
C LEU A 233 -21.12 6.33 -0.05
N THR A 234 -22.19 6.48 0.72
CA THR A 234 -22.65 5.50 1.69
C THR A 234 -23.58 4.47 1.04
N GLY A 235 -23.73 3.32 1.69
CA GLY A 235 -24.57 2.22 1.19
C GLY A 235 -23.82 1.19 0.35
N GLU A 236 -24.51 0.10 0.05
CA GLU A 236 -23.95 -1.02 -0.71
C GLU A 236 -23.73 -0.64 -2.17
N TYR A 237 -22.54 -0.97 -2.66
CA TYR A 237 -22.22 -0.86 -4.08
C TYR A 237 -22.96 -1.94 -4.87
N GLN A 238 -23.54 -1.55 -5.99
CA GLN A 238 -24.16 -2.48 -6.94
C GLN A 238 -23.18 -2.78 -8.08
N PRO A 239 -22.77 -4.05 -8.27
CA PRO A 239 -21.84 -4.44 -9.33
C PRO A 239 -22.33 -4.01 -10.72
N ARG A 240 -21.38 -3.57 -11.54
CA ARG A 240 -21.57 -3.08 -12.91
C ARG A 240 -20.93 -4.03 -13.91
N LYS A 241 -21.33 -3.90 -15.17
CA LYS A 241 -20.86 -4.75 -16.28
C LYS A 241 -19.33 -4.73 -16.47
N ASP A 242 -18.70 -3.60 -16.21
CA ASP A 242 -17.25 -3.41 -16.40
C ASP A 242 -16.43 -3.74 -15.14
N ASP A 243 -17.09 -4.21 -14.08
CA ASP A 243 -16.41 -4.67 -12.89
C ASP A 243 -15.79 -6.03 -13.11
N ARG A 244 -14.73 -6.29 -12.34
CA ARG A 244 -14.02 -7.55 -12.35
C ARG A 244 -13.79 -8.03 -10.93
N PRO A 245 -14.10 -9.30 -10.61
CA PRO A 245 -13.79 -9.86 -9.30
C PRO A 245 -12.27 -9.90 -9.12
N VAL A 246 -11.78 -9.24 -8.07
CA VAL A 246 -10.41 -9.32 -7.61
C VAL A 246 -10.47 -9.78 -6.14
N PRO A 247 -9.84 -10.90 -5.76
CA PRO A 247 -9.73 -11.33 -4.38
C PRO A 247 -8.95 -10.34 -3.53
N LYS A 248 -9.37 -10.22 -2.27
CA LYS A 248 -8.67 -9.46 -1.25
C LYS A 248 -7.18 -9.83 -1.20
N GLY A 249 -6.31 -8.83 -1.15
CA GLY A 249 -4.87 -9.03 -0.96
C GLY A 249 -4.12 -9.55 -2.19
N ARG A 250 -4.72 -9.54 -3.39
CA ARG A 250 -4.00 -9.91 -4.62
C ARG A 250 -2.72 -9.09 -4.80
N TRP A 251 -1.62 -9.80 -5.03
CA TRP A 251 -0.32 -9.20 -5.34
C TRP A 251 -0.26 -8.64 -6.76
N SER A 252 0.50 -7.57 -6.92
CA SER A 252 0.85 -6.95 -8.20
C SER A 252 2.35 -6.73 -8.27
N TYR A 253 2.94 -6.88 -9.45
CA TYR A 253 4.32 -6.49 -9.70
C TYR A 253 4.40 -4.98 -10.00
N HIS A 254 5.33 -4.29 -9.34
CA HIS A 254 5.64 -2.90 -9.58
C HIS A 254 6.83 -2.78 -10.56
N PRO A 255 6.78 -1.86 -11.55
CA PRO A 255 7.86 -1.67 -12.54
C PRO A 255 9.24 -1.34 -11.96
N ASP A 256 9.31 -0.85 -10.72
CA ASP A 256 10.56 -0.55 -10.00
C ASP A 256 11.19 -1.79 -9.33
N GLY A 257 10.72 -3.00 -9.66
CA GLY A 257 11.32 -4.26 -9.25
C GLY A 257 10.93 -4.70 -7.84
N TYR A 258 9.63 -4.67 -7.55
CA TYR A 258 9.10 -5.20 -6.28
C TYR A 258 7.66 -5.67 -6.44
N PHE A 259 7.16 -6.43 -5.47
CA PHE A 259 5.77 -6.87 -5.41
C PHE A 259 5.03 -6.11 -4.33
N VAL A 260 3.76 -5.79 -4.57
CA VAL A 260 2.92 -5.06 -3.63
C VAL A 260 1.49 -5.61 -3.62
N ARG A 261 0.88 -5.64 -2.44
CA ARG A 261 -0.57 -5.84 -2.27
C ARG A 261 -1.14 -4.80 -1.32
N PHE A 262 -2.42 -4.49 -1.51
CA PHE A 262 -3.16 -3.49 -0.72
C PHE A 262 -4.34 -4.14 -0.01
N VAL A 263 -4.51 -3.82 1.26
CA VAL A 263 -5.63 -4.23 2.10
C VAL A 263 -6.24 -2.98 2.74
N PRO A 264 -7.24 -2.36 2.12
CA PRO A 264 -7.88 -1.17 2.66
C PRO A 264 -8.77 -1.45 3.87
N HIS A 265 -8.79 -0.53 4.83
CA HIS A 265 -9.65 -0.51 6.03
C HIS A 265 -10.50 0.77 6.02
N GLY A 266 -11.25 0.95 4.92
CA GLY A 266 -11.81 2.24 4.55
C GLY A 266 -10.86 3.02 3.63
N TYR A 267 -11.26 4.23 3.23
CA TYR A 267 -10.48 5.00 2.25
C TYR A 267 -9.28 5.74 2.85
N SER A 268 -9.29 5.92 4.18
CA SER A 268 -8.29 6.69 4.91
C SER A 268 -7.15 5.81 5.44
N HIS A 269 -7.26 4.48 5.36
CA HIS A 269 -6.26 3.56 5.89
C HIS A 269 -6.09 2.35 4.97
N THR A 270 -4.86 2.05 4.58
CA THR A 270 -4.54 0.83 3.83
C THR A 270 -3.34 0.14 4.48
N THR A 271 -3.47 -1.13 4.83
CA THR A 271 -2.31 -1.98 5.09
C THR A 271 -1.71 -2.41 3.76
N GLN A 272 -0.43 -2.10 3.59
CA GLN A 272 0.32 -2.49 2.41
C GLN A 272 1.35 -3.55 2.80
N HIS A 273 1.46 -4.61 1.99
CA HIS A 273 2.63 -5.48 2.04
C HIS A 273 3.47 -5.26 0.79
N THR A 274 4.77 -5.18 0.96
CA THR A 274 5.76 -5.10 -0.12
C THR A 274 6.78 -6.20 0.02
N TYR A 275 7.15 -6.81 -1.10
CA TYR A 275 8.28 -7.73 -1.16
C TYR A 275 9.30 -7.18 -2.15
N PHE A 276 10.48 -6.85 -1.64
CA PHE A 276 11.65 -6.49 -2.45
C PHE A 276 12.43 -7.78 -2.69
N PRO A 277 12.54 -8.25 -3.95
CA PRO A 277 13.21 -9.50 -4.27
C PRO A 277 14.64 -9.57 -3.74
N GLU A 278 14.98 -10.71 -3.14
CA GLU A 278 16.35 -11.06 -2.77
C GLU A 278 17.05 -11.86 -3.85
N ASP A 279 18.37 -11.94 -3.75
CA ASP A 279 19.18 -12.77 -4.65
C ASP A 279 18.99 -14.25 -4.33
N PHE A 280 18.84 -15.04 -5.40
CA PHE A 280 18.74 -16.49 -5.34
C PHE A 280 19.73 -17.13 -6.29
N ASP A 281 20.36 -18.20 -5.83
CA ASP A 281 21.14 -19.10 -6.67
C ASP A 281 20.20 -20.17 -7.25
N PHE A 282 20.12 -20.20 -8.58
CA PHE A 282 19.34 -21.16 -9.34
C PHE A 282 20.26 -22.18 -10.02
N GLU A 283 20.13 -23.45 -9.66
CA GLU A 283 20.78 -24.54 -10.39
C GLU A 283 19.80 -25.14 -11.40
N SER A 284 20.29 -25.55 -12.56
CA SER A 284 19.48 -26.21 -13.59
C SER A 284 20.10 -27.55 -13.98
N ALA A 285 19.30 -28.61 -14.00
CA ALA A 285 19.74 -29.94 -14.44
C ALA A 285 19.86 -30.05 -15.97
N GLU A 286 18.97 -29.38 -16.71
CA GLU A 286 19.02 -29.18 -18.16
C GLU A 286 18.50 -27.77 -18.49
N LYS A 287 18.74 -27.27 -19.72
CA LYS A 287 18.18 -25.98 -20.16
C LYS A 287 16.67 -26.05 -19.94
N LEU A 288 16.16 -25.16 -19.07
CA LEU A 288 14.73 -24.94 -18.75
C LEU A 288 14.15 -25.71 -17.54
N SER A 289 14.94 -26.48 -16.78
CA SER A 289 14.47 -27.13 -15.53
C SER A 289 15.26 -26.65 -14.31
N VAL A 290 14.64 -25.85 -13.45
CA VAL A 290 15.24 -25.46 -12.16
C VAL A 290 15.31 -26.70 -11.27
N SER A 291 16.53 -27.15 -10.95
CA SER A 291 16.78 -28.31 -10.08
C SER A 291 16.97 -27.94 -8.62
N SER A 292 17.41 -26.71 -8.34
CA SER A 292 17.37 -26.17 -6.99
C SER A 292 17.32 -24.65 -6.94
N VAL A 293 16.77 -24.13 -5.85
CA VAL A 293 16.80 -22.70 -5.49
C VAL A 293 17.40 -22.55 -4.11
N THR A 294 18.33 -21.61 -3.95
CA THR A 294 19.00 -21.31 -2.66
C THR A 294 19.01 -19.81 -2.42
N ASN A 295 18.61 -19.36 -1.23
CA ASN A 295 18.75 -17.94 -0.86
C ASN A 295 20.06 -17.68 -0.11
N ALA A 296 20.38 -16.40 0.11
CA ALA A 296 21.61 -15.97 0.79
C ALA A 296 21.74 -16.47 2.24
N SER A 297 20.63 -16.83 2.89
CA SER A 297 20.64 -17.40 4.25
C SER A 297 20.94 -18.90 4.29
N GLY A 298 21.14 -19.54 3.13
CA GLY A 298 21.45 -20.97 3.03
C GLY A 298 20.22 -21.87 3.16
N MET A 299 19.00 -21.33 2.97
CA MET A 299 17.80 -22.15 2.78
C MET A 299 17.75 -22.62 1.34
N LYS A 300 17.55 -23.93 1.14
CA LYS A 300 17.60 -24.56 -0.19
C LYS A 300 16.43 -25.51 -0.39
N LEU A 301 15.81 -25.41 -1.57
CA LEU A 301 14.92 -26.43 -2.13
C LEU A 301 15.63 -27.11 -3.30
N ALA A 302 15.73 -28.43 -3.26
CA ALA A 302 16.38 -29.21 -4.31
C ALA A 302 15.56 -30.42 -4.72
N ILE A 303 15.53 -30.69 -6.03
CA ILE A 303 14.90 -31.89 -6.59
C ILE A 303 15.95 -32.98 -6.67
N HIS A 304 15.72 -34.10 -5.99
CA HIS A 304 16.59 -35.27 -6.02
C HIS A 304 15.75 -36.55 -6.04
N GLU A 305 15.98 -37.42 -7.03
CA GLU A 305 15.29 -38.72 -7.15
C GLU A 305 13.74 -38.64 -7.05
N GLY A 306 13.13 -37.62 -7.65
CA GLY A 306 11.68 -37.41 -7.61
C GLY A 306 11.15 -36.93 -6.25
N GLN A 307 12.02 -36.47 -5.36
CA GLN A 307 11.68 -35.79 -4.11
C GLN A 307 12.08 -34.33 -4.18
N LEU A 308 11.28 -33.46 -3.57
CA LEU A 308 11.64 -32.09 -3.26
C LEU A 308 12.12 -32.05 -1.81
N ILE A 309 13.39 -31.68 -1.62
CA ILE A 309 14.06 -31.67 -0.33
C ILE A 309 14.26 -30.23 0.11
N TYR A 310 13.81 -29.91 1.31
CA TYR A 310 14.05 -28.64 1.98
C TYR A 310 15.19 -28.78 2.99
N SER A 311 16.15 -27.86 2.91
CA SER A 311 17.31 -27.84 3.80
C SER A 311 17.63 -26.43 4.29
N GLN A 312 18.19 -26.34 5.49
CA GLN A 312 18.64 -25.11 6.12
C GLN A 312 20.09 -25.29 6.58
N ALA A 313 20.99 -24.39 6.18
CA ALA A 313 22.41 -24.47 6.51
C ALA A 313 23.05 -25.84 6.19
N GLY A 314 22.59 -26.48 5.11
CA GLY A 314 23.07 -27.80 4.65
C GLY A 314 22.45 -29.01 5.36
N ALA A 315 21.63 -28.81 6.41
CA ALA A 315 20.90 -29.89 7.06
C ALA A 315 19.52 -30.06 6.41
N GLU A 316 19.14 -31.31 6.10
CA GLU A 316 17.78 -31.61 5.65
C GLU A 316 16.78 -31.40 6.78
N VAL A 317 15.73 -30.63 6.50
CA VAL A 317 14.64 -30.34 7.44
C VAL A 317 13.38 -31.13 7.07
N GLY A 318 13.12 -31.33 5.78
CA GLY A 318 11.97 -32.09 5.31
C GLY A 318 12.05 -32.46 3.84
N ARG A 319 11.20 -33.39 3.42
CA ARG A 319 11.07 -33.82 2.02
C ARG A 319 9.63 -34.17 1.67
N VAL A 320 9.28 -33.99 0.41
CA VAL A 320 7.97 -34.38 -0.14
C VAL A 320 8.14 -34.95 -1.55
N ALA A 321 7.22 -35.82 -1.97
CA ALA A 321 7.21 -36.32 -3.34
C ALA A 321 7.03 -35.17 -4.35
N PHE A 322 7.85 -35.15 -5.40
CA PHE A 322 7.80 -34.13 -6.44
C PHE A 322 7.31 -34.74 -7.76
N GLN A 323 6.03 -34.53 -8.05
CA GLN A 323 5.36 -35.06 -9.25
C GLN A 323 4.56 -33.94 -9.92
N PRO A 324 5.22 -33.07 -10.71
CA PRO A 324 4.57 -31.94 -11.35
C PRO A 324 3.51 -32.40 -12.36
N SER A 325 2.35 -31.73 -12.35
CA SER A 325 1.32 -31.94 -13.36
C SER A 325 1.68 -31.17 -14.63
N ARG A 326 2.00 -31.89 -15.71
CA ARG A 326 2.35 -31.29 -17.01
C ARG A 326 1.29 -30.29 -17.49
N SER A 327 0.01 -30.63 -17.37
CA SER A 327 -1.07 -29.73 -17.78
C SER A 327 -1.16 -28.47 -16.93
N ALA A 328 -0.88 -28.56 -15.61
CA ALA A 328 -0.86 -27.40 -14.73
C ALA A 328 0.35 -26.50 -15.01
N SER A 329 1.52 -27.12 -15.22
CA SER A 329 2.77 -26.45 -15.57
C SER A 329 2.64 -25.70 -16.91
N ASP A 330 2.10 -26.35 -17.96
CA ASP A 330 1.85 -25.72 -19.27
C ASP A 330 0.87 -24.53 -19.17
N LYS A 331 -0.17 -24.66 -18.35
CA LYS A 331 -1.13 -23.57 -18.08
C LYS A 331 -0.44 -22.39 -17.42
N ARG A 332 0.29 -22.61 -16.32
CA ARG A 332 1.04 -21.55 -15.61
C ARG A 332 2.06 -20.87 -16.50
N LYS A 333 2.80 -21.65 -17.30
CA LYS A 333 3.74 -21.11 -18.28
C LYS A 333 3.05 -20.15 -19.25
N SER A 334 1.84 -20.47 -19.72
CA SER A 334 1.06 -19.58 -20.58
C SER A 334 0.66 -18.28 -19.86
N GLU A 335 0.16 -18.39 -18.63
CA GLU A 335 -0.24 -17.25 -17.79
C GLU A 335 0.95 -16.32 -17.48
N PHE A 336 2.09 -16.89 -17.10
CA PHE A 336 3.32 -16.16 -16.81
C PHE A 336 3.91 -15.50 -18.06
N ASN A 337 3.90 -16.18 -19.22
CA ASN A 337 4.31 -15.56 -20.48
C ASN A 337 3.39 -14.39 -20.87
N ALA A 338 2.09 -14.50 -20.62
CA ALA A 338 1.16 -13.38 -20.85
C ALA A 338 1.48 -12.20 -19.93
N LEU A 339 1.83 -12.44 -18.67
CA LEU A 339 2.26 -11.41 -17.73
C LEU A 339 3.58 -10.76 -18.16
N LEU A 340 4.62 -11.55 -18.48
CA LEU A 340 5.91 -11.07 -18.99
C LEU A 340 5.73 -10.19 -20.25
N LYS A 341 4.83 -10.60 -21.16
CA LYS A 341 4.51 -9.83 -22.37
C LYS A 341 3.89 -8.47 -22.04
N LYS A 342 2.99 -8.39 -21.05
CA LYS A 342 2.36 -7.11 -20.64
C LYS A 342 3.41 -6.12 -20.13
N ILE A 343 4.41 -6.59 -19.39
CA ILE A 343 5.51 -5.76 -18.88
C ILE A 343 6.69 -5.64 -19.86
N LYS A 344 6.57 -6.21 -21.07
CA LYS A 344 7.61 -6.21 -22.11
C LYS A 344 8.95 -6.81 -21.65
N ALA A 345 8.89 -7.76 -20.72
CA ALA A 345 10.04 -8.54 -20.28
C ALA A 345 10.52 -9.46 -21.41
N LYS A 346 11.82 -9.75 -21.44
CA LYS A 346 12.42 -10.74 -22.35
C LYS A 346 12.70 -12.01 -21.55
N GLY A 347 12.47 -13.16 -22.17
CA GLY A 347 12.72 -14.47 -21.56
C GLY A 347 11.53 -15.41 -21.69
N SER A 348 11.70 -16.61 -21.16
CA SER A 348 10.65 -17.64 -21.14
C SER A 348 10.19 -17.86 -19.71
N ALA A 349 8.89 -18.11 -19.52
CA ALA A 349 8.33 -18.49 -18.23
C ALA A 349 8.62 -19.94 -17.79
N ASP A 350 9.56 -20.64 -18.43
CA ASP A 350 9.91 -22.03 -18.10
C ASP A 350 10.38 -22.18 -16.65
N SER A 351 11.38 -21.39 -16.23
CA SER A 351 11.87 -21.43 -14.85
C SER A 351 10.80 -21.03 -13.84
N LEU A 352 9.92 -20.09 -14.21
CA LEU A 352 8.79 -19.68 -13.37
C LEU A 352 7.79 -20.82 -13.17
N ALA A 353 7.47 -21.57 -14.23
CA ALA A 353 6.59 -22.72 -14.15
C ALA A 353 7.22 -23.85 -13.31
N ALA A 354 8.53 -24.10 -13.47
CA ALA A 354 9.26 -25.10 -12.68
C ALA A 354 9.28 -24.76 -11.17
N ILE A 355 9.49 -23.49 -10.80
CA ILE A 355 9.43 -23.08 -9.39
C ILE A 355 7.99 -23.16 -8.86
N ALA A 356 6.99 -22.81 -9.67
CA ALA A 356 5.59 -22.95 -9.27
C ALA A 356 5.17 -24.41 -9.06
N ASP A 357 5.79 -25.36 -9.78
CA ASP A 357 5.60 -26.79 -9.52
C ASP A 357 6.15 -27.19 -8.14
N MET A 358 7.21 -26.53 -7.63
CA MET A 358 7.71 -26.75 -6.26
C MET A 358 6.68 -26.27 -5.21
N VAL A 359 6.03 -25.13 -5.47
CA VAL A 359 4.94 -24.61 -4.60
C VAL A 359 3.79 -25.61 -4.51
N ASP A 360 3.35 -26.15 -5.64
CA ASP A 360 2.27 -27.15 -5.67
C ASP A 360 2.62 -28.42 -4.88
N ALA A 361 3.86 -28.91 -5.01
CA ALA A 361 4.31 -30.10 -4.29
C ALA A 361 4.32 -29.89 -2.77
N LEU A 362 4.48 -28.64 -2.31
CA LEU A 362 4.47 -28.26 -0.91
C LEU A 362 3.07 -27.96 -0.37
N ALA A 363 2.07 -27.74 -1.24
CA ALA A 363 0.70 -27.43 -0.82
C ALA A 363 0.08 -28.40 0.22
N PRO A 364 0.28 -29.73 0.16
CA PRO A 364 -0.28 -30.65 1.16
C PRO A 364 0.53 -30.71 2.46
N VAL A 365 1.70 -30.08 2.56
CA VAL A 365 2.55 -30.11 3.75
C VAL A 365 2.12 -29.00 4.71
N THR A 366 1.58 -29.38 5.87
CA THR A 366 1.00 -28.43 6.84
C THR A 366 1.88 -28.18 8.07
N ASP A 367 3.03 -28.85 8.16
CA ASP A 367 3.99 -28.62 9.24
C ASP A 367 4.79 -27.33 9.03
N LEU A 368 5.41 -26.82 10.10
CA LEU A 368 6.17 -25.56 10.06
C LEU A 368 7.24 -25.50 8.96
N TRP A 369 7.94 -26.62 8.70
CA TRP A 369 8.95 -26.67 7.65
C TRP A 369 8.34 -26.58 6.24
N GLY A 370 7.11 -27.07 6.06
CA GLY A 370 6.38 -26.96 4.81
C GLY A 370 5.99 -25.51 4.51
N ASP A 371 5.59 -24.77 5.54
CA ASP A 371 5.37 -23.33 5.44
C ASP A 371 6.66 -22.57 5.09
N ASP A 372 7.78 -22.86 5.77
CA ASP A 372 9.10 -22.27 5.46
C ASP A 372 9.50 -22.54 3.99
N ALA A 373 9.37 -23.80 3.56
CA ALA A 373 9.71 -24.24 2.21
C ALA A 373 8.83 -23.55 1.17
N ARG A 374 7.52 -23.44 1.42
CA ARG A 374 6.58 -22.80 0.48
C ARG A 374 6.82 -21.30 0.38
N GLU A 375 7.12 -20.64 1.50
CA GLU A 375 7.53 -19.24 1.53
C GLU A 375 8.81 -19.01 0.71
N LEU A 376 9.83 -19.86 0.87
CA LEU A 376 11.06 -19.83 0.06
C LEU A 376 10.75 -20.02 -1.44
N ALA A 377 9.87 -20.95 -1.81
CA ALA A 377 9.51 -21.20 -3.21
C ALA A 377 8.80 -20.00 -3.85
N TYR A 378 7.89 -19.33 -3.12
CA TYR A 378 7.26 -18.09 -3.59
C TYR A 378 8.27 -16.95 -3.74
N GLN A 379 9.18 -16.78 -2.77
CA GLN A 379 10.25 -15.78 -2.82
C GLN A 379 11.18 -16.01 -4.02
N ALA A 380 11.59 -17.27 -4.25
CA ALA A 380 12.39 -17.66 -5.40
C ALA A 380 11.65 -17.38 -6.73
N TRP A 381 10.34 -17.66 -6.80
CA TRP A 381 9.53 -17.34 -7.98
C TRP A 381 9.49 -15.84 -8.25
N MET A 382 9.26 -15.03 -7.21
CA MET A 382 9.21 -13.57 -7.32
C MET A 382 10.57 -12.99 -7.74
N SER A 383 11.68 -13.50 -7.19
CA SER A 383 13.04 -13.10 -7.60
C SER A 383 13.39 -13.52 -9.02
N ALA A 384 13.00 -14.73 -9.44
CA ALA A 384 13.17 -15.16 -10.83
C ALA A 384 12.34 -14.30 -11.80
N PHE A 385 11.11 -13.95 -11.41
CA PHE A 385 10.25 -13.08 -12.22
C PHE A 385 10.84 -11.68 -12.37
N ASP A 386 11.31 -11.11 -11.27
CA ASP A 386 11.99 -9.80 -11.25
C ASP A 386 13.24 -9.80 -12.14
N GLY A 387 14.07 -10.85 -12.05
CA GLY A 387 15.24 -11.02 -12.91
C GLY A 387 14.89 -11.02 -14.41
N LEU A 388 13.80 -11.67 -14.81
CA LEU A 388 13.30 -11.65 -16.19
C LEU A 388 12.73 -10.28 -16.59
N ALA A 389 12.05 -9.59 -15.66
CA ALA A 389 11.50 -8.26 -15.88
C ALA A 389 12.60 -7.19 -16.04
N ASN A 390 13.65 -7.27 -15.23
CA ASN A 390 14.71 -6.28 -15.11
C ASN A 390 16.01 -6.61 -15.85
N ALA A 391 16.07 -7.73 -16.59
CA ALA A 391 17.20 -8.09 -17.48
C ALA A 391 17.60 -6.98 -18.49
N ARG A 392 16.73 -5.98 -18.71
CA ARG A 392 16.99 -4.78 -19.51
C ARG A 392 17.85 -3.71 -18.80
N ALA A 393 17.80 -3.63 -17.46
CA ALA A 393 18.57 -2.67 -16.69
C ALA A 393 20.04 -3.07 -16.61
N ALA A 394 20.34 -4.37 -16.47
CA ALA A 394 21.71 -4.88 -16.39
C ALA A 394 22.55 -4.59 -17.65
N GLU A 395 21.97 -4.69 -18.87
CA GLU A 395 22.68 -4.36 -20.12
C GLU A 395 22.96 -2.86 -20.28
N TRP A 396 22.09 -1.97 -19.76
CA TRP A 396 22.26 -0.52 -19.84
C TRP A 396 23.18 0.04 -18.74
N PHE A 397 23.08 -0.48 -17.51
CA PHE A 397 23.96 -0.10 -16.39
C PHE A 397 25.40 -0.59 -16.58
N ALA A 398 25.59 -1.79 -17.15
CA ALA A 398 26.91 -2.31 -17.52
C ALA A 398 27.63 -1.44 -18.58
N MET A 399 26.89 -0.65 -19.37
CA MET A 399 27.46 0.26 -20.37
C MET A 399 27.81 1.66 -19.82
N VAL A 400 27.33 2.08 -18.65
CA VAL A 400 27.38 3.50 -18.24
C VAL A 400 28.03 3.78 -16.87
N ALA A 401 28.15 2.82 -15.94
CA ALA A 401 28.80 3.13 -14.65
C ALA A 401 29.45 1.92 -13.96
N GLY A 402 30.59 2.17 -13.31
CA GLY A 402 31.22 1.25 -12.36
C GLY A 402 30.29 0.93 -11.19
N SER A 403 30.42 -0.29 -10.66
CA SER A 403 29.54 -0.88 -9.65
C SER A 403 29.42 0.01 -8.40
N GLN A 404 28.33 0.77 -8.31
CA GLN A 404 27.71 1.10 -7.04
C GLN A 404 26.33 0.46 -7.06
N SER A 405 26.04 -0.44 -6.12
CA SER A 405 24.69 -0.92 -5.87
C SER A 405 23.81 0.30 -5.62
N GLN A 406 22.99 0.67 -6.61
CA GLN A 406 22.13 1.83 -6.49
C GLN A 406 21.17 1.55 -5.32
N LYS A 407 21.25 2.35 -4.26
CA LYS A 407 20.38 2.24 -3.10
C LYS A 407 18.92 2.33 -3.57
N GLN A 408 18.18 1.22 -3.49
CA GLN A 408 16.79 1.18 -3.92
C GLN A 408 15.96 1.98 -2.90
N THR A 409 15.09 2.84 -3.41
CA THR A 409 14.18 3.63 -2.57
C THR A 409 12.74 3.30 -2.91
N TYR A 410 11.89 3.29 -1.90
CA TYR A 410 10.47 3.00 -2.05
C TYR A 410 9.61 4.21 -1.68
N ASP A 411 8.63 4.52 -2.54
CA ASP A 411 7.70 5.64 -2.38
C ASP A 411 6.25 5.17 -2.51
N PRO A 412 5.49 5.08 -1.41
CA PRO A 412 4.05 4.82 -1.45
C PRO A 412 3.24 5.79 -2.30
N SER A 413 3.68 7.05 -2.43
CA SER A 413 2.91 8.10 -3.12
C SER A 413 2.88 8.02 -4.64
N SER A 414 3.71 7.17 -5.25
CA SER A 414 3.71 6.93 -6.69
C SER A 414 2.61 5.95 -7.14
N SER A 415 2.02 5.22 -6.19
CA SER A 415 1.13 4.10 -6.43
C SER A 415 -0.32 4.44 -6.08
N VAL A 416 -1.25 3.84 -6.84
CA VAL A 416 -2.68 3.89 -6.56
C VAL A 416 -3.20 2.47 -6.41
N ALA A 417 -3.80 2.19 -5.27
CA ALA A 417 -4.59 0.98 -5.07
C ALA A 417 -5.91 1.15 -5.83
N THR A 418 -6.12 0.33 -6.85
CA THR A 418 -7.26 0.41 -7.76
C THR A 418 -8.17 -0.81 -7.59
N PRO A 419 -9.47 -0.61 -7.27
CA PRO A 419 -10.39 -1.72 -7.11
C PRO A 419 -10.72 -2.40 -8.44
N GLY A 420 -11.08 -3.69 -8.38
CA GLY A 420 -11.72 -4.39 -9.49
C GLY A 420 -13.11 -3.84 -9.86
N GLU A 421 -13.74 -3.13 -8.93
CA GLU A 421 -15.07 -2.55 -9.06
C GLU A 421 -14.98 -1.05 -9.40
N THR A 422 -15.52 -0.68 -10.56
CA THR A 422 -15.33 0.63 -11.17
C THR A 422 -16.02 1.77 -10.43
N GLY A 423 -17.06 1.47 -9.64
CA GLY A 423 -17.77 2.44 -8.82
C GLY A 423 -17.18 2.67 -7.42
N ARG A 424 -16.03 2.06 -7.12
CA ARG A 424 -15.32 2.25 -5.86
C ARG A 424 -14.13 3.18 -5.96
N GLN A 425 -13.75 3.70 -4.80
CA GLN A 425 -12.64 4.61 -4.64
C GLN A 425 -11.32 3.95 -4.97
N ARG A 426 -10.53 4.68 -5.74
CA ARG A 426 -9.09 4.46 -5.89
C ARG A 426 -8.38 5.16 -4.73
N LEU A 427 -7.36 4.52 -4.18
CA LEU A 427 -6.68 5.02 -3.00
C LEU A 427 -5.21 5.31 -3.32
N ALA A 428 -4.83 6.58 -3.25
CA ALA A 428 -3.41 6.92 -3.20
C ALA A 428 -2.90 6.76 -1.78
N GLN A 429 -1.63 6.44 -1.64
CA GLN A 429 -0.98 6.23 -0.34
C GLN A 429 -0.02 7.39 -0.08
N SER A 430 0.22 7.78 1.17
CA SER A 430 1.40 8.57 1.50
C SER A 430 2.37 7.73 2.32
N SER A 431 3.61 8.20 2.45
CA SER A 431 4.55 7.61 3.41
C SER A 431 4.20 7.95 4.85
N ARG A 432 3.11 8.66 5.14
CA ARG A 432 2.68 8.86 6.53
C ARG A 432 2.10 7.57 7.06
N CYS A 433 2.55 7.19 8.24
CA CYS A 433 1.98 6.06 8.94
C CYS A 433 0.57 6.44 9.40
N LYS A 434 -0.41 5.57 9.18
CA LYS A 434 -1.66 5.64 9.93
C LYS A 434 -1.34 5.08 11.31
N HIS A 435 -1.14 5.97 12.28
CA HIS A 435 -1.06 5.55 13.66
C HIS A 435 -2.43 4.99 14.05
N GLU A 436 -2.49 3.81 14.66
CA GLU A 436 -3.68 3.29 15.36
C GLU A 436 -4.01 4.15 16.61
N GLY A 437 -4.06 5.47 16.45
CA GLY A 437 -4.14 6.42 17.55
C GLY A 437 -4.24 7.89 17.15
N SER A 438 -4.02 8.27 15.87
CA SER A 438 -4.25 9.65 15.46
C SER A 438 -5.71 9.84 15.04
N GLY A 439 -6.54 10.01 16.07
CA GLY A 439 -7.80 10.76 16.08
C GLY A 439 -8.76 10.47 14.93
N ASP A 440 -9.61 9.47 15.11
CA ASP A 440 -11.03 9.45 14.73
C ASP A 440 -11.68 8.25 15.46
N GLY A 441 -11.97 8.43 16.75
CA GLY A 441 -12.77 7.48 17.55
C GLY A 441 -12.15 6.11 17.82
N GLU A 442 -11.28 6.01 18.84
CA GLU A 442 -10.92 4.71 19.46
C GLU A 442 -12.17 4.07 20.08
N SER A 443 -12.90 3.32 19.26
CA SER A 443 -13.94 2.38 19.68
C SER A 443 -13.39 0.97 19.47
N GLY A 444 -13.36 0.17 20.55
CA GLY A 444 -12.88 -1.22 20.52
C GLY A 444 -11.81 -1.54 21.56
N ASP A 445 -11.46 -2.83 21.61
CA ASP A 445 -10.60 -3.42 22.64
C ASP A 445 -9.19 -2.81 22.74
N GLY A 446 -8.62 -2.32 21.62
CA GLY A 446 -7.29 -1.72 21.59
C GLY A 446 -7.23 -0.36 22.29
N GLY A 447 -8.22 0.50 22.07
CA GLY A 447 -8.37 1.76 22.79
C GLY A 447 -8.69 1.55 24.26
N GLU A 448 -9.55 0.56 24.57
CA GLU A 448 -9.82 0.16 25.96
C GLU A 448 -8.54 -0.31 26.67
N LEU A 449 -7.74 -1.15 26.02
CA LEU A 449 -6.45 -1.61 26.55
C LEU A 449 -5.48 -0.46 26.76
N LYS A 450 -5.33 0.43 25.78
CA LYS A 450 -4.43 1.59 25.87
C LYS A 450 -4.81 2.45 27.08
N LYS A 451 -6.08 2.80 27.21
CA LYS A 451 -6.61 3.54 28.36
C LYS A 451 -6.37 2.81 29.68
N ALA A 452 -6.66 1.50 29.74
CA ALA A 452 -6.47 0.70 30.93
C ALA A 452 -5.01 0.64 31.39
N VAL A 453 -4.06 0.54 30.46
CA VAL A 453 -2.62 0.55 30.77
C VAL A 453 -2.19 1.91 31.30
N ILE A 454 -2.61 3.01 30.67
CA ILE A 454 -2.32 4.38 31.12
C ILE A 454 -2.82 4.60 32.54
N ASP A 455 -4.09 4.28 32.80
CA ASP A 455 -4.71 4.47 34.11
C ASP A 455 -4.01 3.62 35.19
N ALA A 456 -3.71 2.35 34.88
CA ALA A 456 -3.04 1.44 35.81
C ALA A 456 -1.59 1.86 36.13
N MET A 457 -0.87 2.40 35.15
CA MET A 457 0.48 2.95 35.35
C MET A 457 0.44 4.26 36.12
N ARG A 458 -0.50 5.18 35.83
CA ARG A 458 -0.69 6.39 36.63
C ARG A 458 -1.02 6.08 38.08
N ALA A 459 -1.84 5.05 38.34
CA ALA A 459 -2.13 4.56 39.69
C ALA A 459 -0.89 4.02 40.43
N LYS A 460 0.18 3.64 39.70
CA LYS A 460 1.49 3.26 40.25
C LYS A 460 2.48 4.42 40.34
N GLY A 461 2.05 5.64 39.99
CA GLY A 461 2.87 6.86 40.07
C GLY A 461 3.71 7.15 38.82
N TYR A 462 3.47 6.47 37.69
CA TYR A 462 4.15 6.79 36.43
C TYR A 462 3.48 7.97 35.73
N ASP A 463 4.30 8.91 35.24
CA ASP A 463 3.86 10.00 34.37
C ASP A 463 3.79 9.52 32.92
N VAL A 464 2.66 8.89 32.57
CA VAL A 464 2.44 8.26 31.26
C VAL A 464 1.23 8.87 30.55
N GLY A 465 1.37 9.12 29.26
CA GLY A 465 0.32 9.59 28.36
C GLY A 465 0.00 8.58 27.24
N PRO A 466 -1.02 8.86 26.42
CA PRO A 466 -1.40 8.03 25.28
C PRO A 466 -0.26 7.72 24.32
N ASP A 467 0.63 8.68 24.10
CA ASP A 467 1.76 8.55 23.18
C ASP A 467 2.86 7.61 23.71
N ASN A 468 2.83 7.26 24.98
CA ASN A 468 3.84 6.38 25.57
C ASN A 468 3.44 4.90 25.51
N VAL A 469 2.18 4.57 25.21
CA VAL A 469 1.64 3.22 25.24
C VAL A 469 1.31 2.74 23.82
N TYR A 470 2.11 1.81 23.34
CA TYR A 470 1.92 1.19 22.04
C TYR A 470 1.06 -0.04 22.22
N VAL A 471 -0.08 -0.12 21.53
CA VAL A 471 -0.91 -1.32 21.46
C VAL A 471 -0.75 -1.92 20.07
N TYR A 472 -0.60 -3.24 20.02
CA TYR A 472 -0.52 -4.01 18.78
C TYR A 472 -1.66 -5.01 18.77
N ASP A 473 -2.50 -4.92 17.75
CA ASP A 473 -3.51 -5.94 17.48
C ASP A 473 -2.91 -7.07 16.62
N GLN A 474 -2.71 -8.25 17.21
CA GLN A 474 -2.23 -9.44 16.51
C GLN A 474 -3.30 -10.54 16.50
N ARG A 475 -4.58 -10.15 16.47
CA ARG A 475 -5.69 -11.11 16.43
C ARG A 475 -5.78 -11.89 15.11
N ASP A 476 -5.17 -11.40 14.04
CA ASP A 476 -5.09 -12.07 12.72
C ASP A 476 -4.30 -13.40 12.73
N SER A 477 -3.40 -13.60 13.69
CA SER A 477 -2.51 -14.76 13.75
C SER A 477 -2.71 -15.63 14.99
N LYS A 478 -3.04 -15.06 16.16
CA LYS A 478 -3.14 -15.81 17.44
C LYS A 478 -4.16 -15.30 18.46
N GLY A 479 -5.03 -14.35 18.10
CA GLY A 479 -6.07 -13.84 19.02
C GLY A 479 -5.53 -13.04 20.22
N LEU A 480 -4.38 -12.36 20.08
CA LEU A 480 -3.74 -11.60 21.16
C LEU A 480 -3.75 -10.10 20.90
N LEU A 481 -4.03 -9.31 21.93
CA LEU A 481 -3.61 -7.90 21.97
C LEU A 481 -2.32 -7.79 22.77
N ARG A 482 -1.39 -6.94 22.33
CA ARG A 482 -0.14 -6.69 23.05
C ARG A 482 0.02 -5.21 23.33
N PHE A 483 0.76 -4.87 24.37
CA PHE A 483 1.19 -3.50 24.57
C PHE A 483 2.66 -3.42 24.95
N VAL A 484 3.28 -2.27 24.65
CA VAL A 484 4.67 -1.95 25.02
C VAL A 484 4.72 -0.52 25.53
N VAL A 485 5.51 -0.30 26.60
CA VAL A 485 5.88 1.01 27.12
C VAL A 485 7.40 1.03 27.27
N ARG A 486 8.05 2.04 26.69
CA ARG A 486 9.49 2.24 26.76
C ARG A 486 9.82 3.15 27.93
N MET A 487 10.76 2.76 28.78
CA MET A 487 11.11 3.50 29.99
C MET A 487 12.58 3.91 29.98
N SER A 488 12.85 5.14 30.42
CA SER A 488 14.20 5.65 30.68
C SER A 488 14.81 5.00 31.94
N ARG A 489 16.08 5.31 32.22
CA ARG A 489 16.78 4.88 33.44
C ARG A 489 16.10 5.39 34.71
N ASP A 490 15.45 6.54 34.64
CA ASP A 490 14.71 7.14 35.76
C ASP A 490 13.25 6.68 35.85
N ASN A 491 12.90 5.61 35.12
CA ASN A 491 11.55 5.05 35.04
C ASN A 491 10.51 6.07 34.52
N LYS A 492 10.93 6.95 33.63
CA LYS A 492 10.01 7.83 32.90
C LYS A 492 9.70 7.22 31.54
N PRO A 493 8.42 7.20 31.12
CA PRO A 493 8.09 6.78 29.77
C PRO A 493 8.82 7.64 28.75
N LEU A 494 9.44 6.99 27.77
CA LEU A 494 10.12 7.69 26.70
C LEU A 494 9.10 8.22 25.68
N PRO A 495 9.36 9.40 25.10
CA PRO A 495 8.55 9.94 24.02
C PRO A 495 8.58 9.02 22.80
N THR A 496 7.57 9.17 21.93
CA THR A 496 7.55 8.48 20.64
C THR A 496 8.73 8.89 19.77
N GLY A 497 9.07 8.05 18.79
CA GLY A 497 10.00 8.47 17.75
C GLY A 497 9.55 9.76 17.06
N GLU A 498 8.24 9.97 16.92
CA GLU A 498 7.65 11.20 16.35
C GLU A 498 7.88 12.43 17.24
N CYS A 499 7.59 12.35 18.54
CA CYS A 499 7.86 13.45 19.48
C CYS A 499 9.37 13.73 19.59
N ILE A 500 10.22 12.69 19.51
CA ILE A 500 11.67 12.86 19.42
C ILE A 500 12.04 13.60 18.13
N ASN A 501 11.47 13.22 17.00
CA ASN A 501 11.72 13.86 15.71
C ASN A 501 11.25 15.31 15.69
N GLU A 502 10.11 15.64 16.28
CA GLU A 502 9.63 17.02 16.46
C GLU A 502 10.60 17.85 17.29
N ARG A 503 11.09 17.31 18.41
CA ARG A 503 12.07 18.00 19.26
C ARG A 503 13.44 18.14 18.57
N ILE A 504 13.86 17.16 17.77
CA ILE A 504 15.05 17.27 16.92
C ILE A 504 14.85 18.38 15.88
N ALA A 505 13.70 18.41 15.21
CA ALA A 505 13.36 19.44 14.24
C ALA A 505 13.31 20.85 14.87
N ALA A 506 12.90 20.95 16.13
CA ALA A 506 12.91 22.16 16.93
C ALA A 506 14.30 22.54 17.49
N GLY A 507 15.34 21.71 17.27
CA GLY A 507 16.69 21.93 17.79
C GLY A 507 16.84 21.70 19.30
N GLU A 508 15.85 21.06 19.93
CA GLU A 508 15.76 20.85 21.38
C GLU A 508 16.49 19.58 21.86
N VAL A 509 17.09 18.82 20.92
CA VAL A 509 17.77 17.55 21.19
C VAL A 509 19.23 17.64 20.71
N PRO A 510 20.18 17.91 21.61
CA PRO A 510 21.60 17.88 21.28
C PRO A 510 22.06 16.49 20.79
N PRO A 511 23.03 16.39 19.87
CA PRO A 511 23.60 15.11 19.46
C PRO A 511 24.07 14.27 20.65
N GLY A 512 23.69 12.99 20.69
CA GLY A 512 24.04 12.06 21.78
C GLY A 512 23.23 12.22 23.08
N SER A 513 22.26 13.14 23.13
CA SER A 513 21.39 13.34 24.30
C SER A 513 20.16 12.41 24.34
N LEU A 514 19.94 11.63 23.27
CA LEU A 514 18.83 10.69 23.18
C LEU A 514 19.07 9.48 24.06
N GLU A 515 18.30 9.39 25.14
CA GLU A 515 18.30 8.23 26.00
C GLU A 515 17.55 7.07 25.33
N GLY A 516 18.22 5.93 25.20
CA GLY A 516 17.58 4.67 24.82
C GLY A 516 16.64 4.18 25.92
N ALA A 517 15.76 3.24 25.58
CA ALA A 517 14.98 2.57 26.62
C ALA A 517 15.94 1.73 27.47
N LYS A 518 16.00 2.00 28.77
CA LYS A 518 16.73 1.15 29.72
C LYS A 518 15.87 -0.05 30.13
N GLU A 519 14.56 0.15 30.19
CA GLU A 519 13.60 -0.90 30.52
C GLU A 519 12.40 -0.86 29.54
N MET A 520 11.90 -2.04 29.18
CA MET A 520 10.66 -2.19 28.43
C MET A 520 9.62 -2.88 29.31
N LEU A 521 8.46 -2.26 29.46
CA LEU A 521 7.29 -2.90 29.99
C LEU A 521 6.47 -3.45 28.83
N PHE A 522 6.27 -4.77 28.77
CA PHE A 522 5.45 -5.41 27.76
C PHE A 522 4.31 -6.18 28.42
N GLY A 523 3.17 -6.22 27.73
CA GLY A 523 2.08 -7.07 28.15
C GLY A 523 1.29 -7.67 27.01
N SER A 524 0.50 -8.67 27.35
CA SER A 524 -0.39 -9.36 26.43
C SER A 524 -1.73 -9.62 27.07
N VAL A 525 -2.79 -9.50 26.27
CA VAL A 525 -4.16 -9.83 26.64
C VAL A 525 -4.54 -11.11 25.90
N GLN A 526 -4.91 -12.11 26.68
CA GLN A 526 -5.49 -13.37 26.20
C GLN A 526 -7.00 -13.34 26.43
N PHE A 527 -7.75 -13.67 25.38
CA PHE A 527 -9.21 -13.80 25.45
C PHE A 527 -9.57 -15.27 25.63
N ALA A 528 -10.24 -15.59 26.74
CA ALA A 528 -10.67 -16.94 27.08
C ALA A 528 -12.16 -16.92 27.47
N GLY A 529 -13.03 -16.97 26.45
CA GLY A 529 -14.47 -16.84 26.64
C GLY A 529 -14.84 -15.46 27.21
N THR A 530 -15.54 -15.45 28.35
CA THR A 530 -15.90 -14.20 29.04
C THR A 530 -14.74 -13.61 29.85
N MET A 531 -13.68 -14.38 30.09
CA MET A 531 -12.52 -13.95 30.88
C MET A 531 -11.41 -13.42 29.98
N LYS A 532 -10.74 -12.38 30.48
CA LYS A 532 -9.55 -11.78 29.88
C LYS A 532 -8.43 -11.90 30.88
N ARG A 533 -7.26 -12.29 30.39
CA ARG A 533 -6.05 -12.45 31.18
C ARG A 533 -4.99 -11.51 30.64
N VAL A 534 -4.51 -10.64 31.50
CA VAL A 534 -3.42 -9.71 31.20
C VAL A 534 -2.17 -10.18 31.92
N ALA A 535 -1.10 -10.37 31.17
CA ALA A 535 0.23 -10.59 31.72
C ALA A 535 1.10 -9.38 31.37
N VAL A 536 1.86 -8.88 32.34
CA VAL A 536 2.77 -7.74 32.21
C VAL A 536 4.14 -8.16 32.70
N ARG A 537 5.20 -7.74 32.02
CA ARG A 537 6.59 -7.98 32.40
C ARG A 537 7.41 -6.74 32.11
N SER A 538 8.39 -6.46 32.96
CA SER A 538 9.45 -5.52 32.64
C SER A 538 10.73 -6.28 32.31
N VAL A 539 11.47 -5.79 31.33
CA VAL A 539 12.76 -6.34 30.92
C VAL A 539 13.77 -5.22 30.82
N ASP A 540 14.93 -5.41 31.45
CA ASP A 540 16.10 -4.58 31.21
C ASP A 540 16.59 -4.82 29.77
N VAL A 541 16.65 -3.74 28.98
CA VAL A 541 16.85 -3.81 27.53
C VAL A 541 18.27 -4.27 27.17
N GLU A 542 19.26 -3.91 28.01
CA GLU A 542 20.66 -4.25 27.75
C GLU A 542 20.96 -5.71 28.06
N THR A 543 20.36 -6.25 29.11
CA THR A 543 20.65 -7.60 29.60
C THR A 543 19.62 -8.64 29.17
N GLY A 544 18.44 -8.21 28.73
CA GLY A 544 17.29 -9.08 28.43
C GLY A 544 16.67 -9.74 29.67
N VAL A 545 17.14 -9.39 30.88
CA VAL A 545 16.66 -9.96 32.13
C VAL A 545 15.28 -9.40 32.46
N ILE A 546 14.36 -10.28 32.84
CA ILE A 546 13.06 -9.88 33.37
C ILE A 546 13.26 -9.31 34.77
N THR A 547 12.97 -8.03 34.93
CA THR A 547 13.11 -7.26 36.17
C THR A 547 11.82 -7.18 36.96
N GLY A 548 10.72 -7.70 36.43
CA GLY A 548 9.42 -7.62 37.07
C GLY A 548 8.32 -8.32 36.29
N ALA A 549 7.28 -8.73 36.99
CA ALA A 549 6.13 -9.40 36.39
C ALA A 549 4.86 -9.15 37.18
N GLY A 550 3.73 -9.16 36.47
CA GLY A 550 2.38 -9.04 37.00
C GLY A 550 1.40 -9.82 36.14
N LYS A 551 0.32 -10.30 36.76
CA LYS A 551 -0.74 -11.03 36.06
C LYS A 551 -2.08 -10.73 36.70
N GLY A 552 -3.10 -10.55 35.88
CA GLY A 552 -4.46 -10.26 36.32
C GLY A 552 -5.48 -10.89 35.40
N ASP A 553 -6.56 -11.37 36.00
CA ASP A 553 -7.73 -11.88 35.30
C ASP A 553 -8.91 -10.94 35.55
N GLY A 554 -9.84 -10.84 34.61
CA GLY A 554 -11.03 -10.00 34.74
C GLY A 554 -12.08 -10.30 33.67
N SER A 555 -13.32 -9.88 33.91
CA SER A 555 -14.43 -10.01 32.97
C SER A 555 -14.34 -9.03 31.78
N GLY A 556 -13.49 -8.00 31.89
CA GLY A 556 -13.19 -6.99 30.87
C GLY A 556 -11.68 -6.71 30.79
N ILE A 557 -11.25 -5.98 29.76
CA ILE A 557 -9.83 -5.62 29.57
C ILE A 557 -9.38 -4.69 30.69
N TYR A 558 -10.21 -3.70 31.04
CA TYR A 558 -9.90 -2.76 32.11
C TYR A 558 -9.64 -3.42 33.48
N PRO A 559 -10.57 -4.22 34.06
CA PRO A 559 -10.32 -4.87 35.35
C PRO A 559 -9.17 -5.87 35.31
N ALA A 560 -8.98 -6.61 34.21
CA ALA A 560 -7.88 -7.56 34.08
C ALA A 560 -6.51 -6.83 34.06
N THR A 561 -6.40 -5.72 33.33
CA THR A 561 -5.20 -4.87 33.30
C THR A 561 -4.90 -4.30 34.67
N ASN A 562 -5.89 -3.70 35.35
CA ASN A 562 -5.69 -3.14 36.68
C ASN A 562 -5.22 -4.21 37.68
N ASN A 563 -5.83 -5.40 37.67
CA ASN A 563 -5.39 -6.52 38.50
C ASN A 563 -3.94 -6.94 38.17
N ALA A 564 -3.55 -6.93 36.89
CA ALA A 564 -2.20 -7.29 36.48
C ALA A 564 -1.15 -6.31 37.00
N PHE A 565 -1.44 -5.01 36.95
CA PHE A 565 -0.57 -3.97 37.50
C PHE A 565 -0.60 -3.91 39.03
N GLN A 566 -1.73 -4.17 39.68
CA GLN A 566 -1.76 -4.32 41.14
C GLN A 566 -0.83 -5.45 41.61
N ASN A 567 -0.88 -6.59 40.92
CA ASN A 567 -0.02 -7.75 41.16
C ASN A 567 1.41 -7.60 40.62
N TYR A 568 1.69 -6.55 39.84
CA TYR A 568 3.01 -6.30 39.29
C TYR A 568 4.02 -5.99 40.40
N ARG A 569 5.10 -6.78 40.42
CA ARG A 569 6.21 -6.66 41.35
C ARG A 569 7.49 -6.56 40.53
N ARG A 570 8.28 -5.52 40.79
CA ARG A 570 9.64 -5.35 40.29
C ARG A 570 10.63 -5.92 41.32
N TRP A 571 11.70 -6.55 40.86
CA TRP A 571 12.67 -7.29 41.68
C TRP A 571 14.04 -6.65 41.61
#